data_AF-A0A963JPI0-F1
#
_entry.id   AF-A0A963JPI0-F1
#
_cell.length_a   1.000
_cell.length_b   1.000
_cell.length_c   1.000
_cell.angle_alpha   90.00
_cell.angle_beta   90.00
_cell.angle_gamma   90.00
#
_symmetry.space_group_name_H-M   'P 1'
#
loop_
_entity.id
_entity.type
_entity.pdbx_description
1 polymer ?
#
loop_
_entity_poly.entity_id
_entity_poly.type
_entity_poly.pdbx_seq_one_letter_code
_entity_poly.pdbx_strand_id
1 'polypeptide(L)' 'MKFRQIRNATLHIQYAGKKFLIDPWLAEKGAVPGFGGTINDHIRNPTAELPIPVSEIVDVDAVIL' A
#
# COMPACT_ATOMS: atom_id res chain seq x y z
N MET A 1 -1.34 -10.45 -17.77
CA MET A 1 -1.38 -10.02 -16.36
C MET A 1 -0.26 -9.01 -16.14
N LYS A 2 -0.51 -7.91 -15.43
CA LYS A 2 0.53 -6.99 -14.95
C LYS A 2 0.44 -6.89 -13.43
N PHE A 3 1.59 -6.82 -12.79
CA PHE A 3 1.74 -6.72 -11.34
C PHE A 3 2.66 -5.54 -11.04
N ARG A 4 2.25 -4.65 -10.15
CA ARG A 4 3.08 -3.55 -9.65
C ARG A 4 2.95 -3.51 -8.13
N GLN A 5 4.08 -3.70 -7.44
CA GLN A 5 4.15 -3.46 -6.01
C GLN A 5 4.18 -1.95 -5.76
N ILE A 6 3.35 -1.47 -4.82
CA ILE A 6 3.33 -0.07 -4.41
C ILE A 6 4.18 0.12 -3.15
N ARG A 7 3.79 -0.51 -2.03
CA ARG A 7 4.51 -0.47 -0.76
C ARG A 7 3.92 -1.54 0.17
N ASN A 8 4.75 -2.25 0.92
CA ASN A 8 4.29 -3.37 1.76
C ASN A 8 3.44 -4.37 0.93
N ALA A 9 2.27 -4.79 1.42
CA ALA A 9 1.30 -5.62 0.71
C ALA A 9 0.34 -4.83 -0.22
N THR A 10 0.52 -3.51 -0.38
CA THR A 10 -0.30 -2.74 -1.32
C THR A 10 0.15 -2.98 -2.76
N LEU A 11 -0.76 -3.46 -3.60
CA LEU A 11 -0.44 -3.91 -4.97
C LEU A 11 -1.46 -3.39 -5.99
N HIS A 12 -0.98 -3.12 -7.20
CA HIS A 12 -1.81 -3.06 -8.40
C HIS A 12 -1.71 -4.36 -9.18
N ILE A 13 -2.86 -4.95 -9.49
CA ILE A 13 -2.97 -6.11 -10.37
C ILE A 13 -3.85 -5.77 -11.56
N GLN A 14 -3.32 -5.90 -12.77
CA GLN A 14 -4.11 -5.89 -13.99
C GLN A 14 -4.31 -7.31 -14.50
N TYR A 15 -5.55 -7.80 -14.43
CA TYR A 15 -5.90 -9.16 -14.81
C TYR A 15 -7.25 -9.19 -15.53
N ALA A 16 -7.35 -9.98 -16.62
CA ALA A 16 -8.58 -10.11 -17.43
C ALA A 16 -9.23 -8.75 -17.84
N GLY A 17 -8.42 -7.73 -18.12
CA GLY A 17 -8.89 -6.41 -18.51
C GLY A 17 -9.38 -5.52 -17.35
N LYS A 18 -9.24 -5.97 -16.09
CA LYS A 18 -9.58 -5.21 -14.88
C LYS A 18 -8.34 -4.83 -14.08
N LYS A 19 -8.39 -3.69 -13.40
CA LYS A 19 -7.40 -3.18 -12.45
C LYS A 19 -7.92 -3.38 -11.03
N PHE A 20 -7.12 -4.01 -10.18
CA PHE A 20 -7.42 -4.21 -8.76
C PHE A 20 -6.36 -3.54 -7.90
N LEU A 21 -6.80 -2.90 -6.81
CA LEU A 21 -5.95 -2.46 -5.72
C LEU A 21 -6.08 -3.45 -4.56
N ILE A 22 -4.96 -4.06 -4.16
CA ILE A 22 -4.91 -5.03 -3.07
C ILE A 22 -4.34 -4.36 -1.82
N ASP A 23 -4.92 -4.65 -0.64
CA ASP A 23 -4.47 -4.26 0.70
C ASP A 23 -3.92 -2.82 0.80
N PRO A 24 -4.76 -1.78 0.56
CA PRO A 24 -4.31 -0.40 0.50
C PRO A 24 -3.90 0.16 1.87
N TRP A 25 -2.59 0.34 2.08
CA TRP A 25 -2.04 1.08 3.22
C TRP A 25 -1.43 2.41 2.75
N LEU A 26 -2.25 3.46 2.75
CA LEU A 26 -1.97 4.73 2.06
C LEU A 26 -1.53 5.89 2.98
N ALA A 27 -1.26 5.62 4.26
CA ALA A 27 -0.78 6.65 5.19
C ALA A 27 0.59 7.22 4.78
N GLU A 28 0.83 8.50 5.07
CA GLU A 28 2.14 9.13 4.90
C GLU A 28 3.21 8.43 5.75
N LYS A 29 4.48 8.50 5.33
CA LYS A 29 5.59 7.88 6.06
C LYS A 29 5.61 8.35 7.52
N GLY A 30 5.69 7.39 8.44
CA GLY A 30 5.74 7.65 9.87
C GLY A 30 4.45 8.22 10.48
N ALA A 31 3.30 8.17 9.79
CA ALA A 31 2.04 8.67 10.34
C ALA A 31 1.51 7.86 11.55
N VAL A 32 1.85 6.58 11.63
CA VAL A 32 1.34 5.62 12.62
C VAL A 32 2.48 5.22 13.59
N PRO A 33 2.23 5.05 14.90
CA PRO A 33 3.23 4.46 15.80
C PRO A 33 3.64 3.04 15.34
N GLY A 34 4.79 2.57 15.83
CA GLY A 34 5.13 1.16 15.72
C GLY A 34 4.11 0.30 16.48
N PHE A 35 3.99 -0.98 16.10
CA PHE A 35 3.08 -1.89 16.78
C PHE A 35 3.68 -2.32 18.11
N GLY A 36 3.03 -1.96 19.23
CA GLY A 36 3.54 -2.22 20.58
C GLY A 36 3.78 -3.70 20.86
N GLY A 37 4.92 -4.02 21.48
CA GLY A 37 5.29 -5.40 21.79
C GLY A 37 5.83 -6.21 20.61
N THR A 38 6.02 -5.58 19.44
CA THR A 38 6.69 -6.20 18.29
C THR A 38 8.16 -5.77 18.18
N ILE A 39 8.94 -6.50 17.39
CA ILE A 39 10.31 -6.10 17.06
C ILE A 39 10.27 -4.72 16.39
N ASN A 40 11.12 -3.80 16.85
CA ASN A 40 11.21 -2.42 16.36
C ASN A 40 9.96 -1.55 16.59
N ASP A 41 9.22 -1.77 17.69
CA ASP A 41 8.06 -0.96 18.09
C ASP A 41 8.36 0.56 18.23
N HIS A 42 9.61 0.94 18.49
CA HIS A 42 10.09 2.33 18.49
C HIS A 42 10.13 2.98 17.08
N ILE A 43 10.05 2.20 16.00
CA ILE A 43 10.05 2.70 14.61
C ILE A 43 8.61 2.98 14.17
N ARG A 44 8.36 4.18 13.66
CA ARG A 44 7.05 4.61 13.15
C ARG A 44 6.76 4.03 11.76
N ASN A 45 5.48 3.78 11.48
CA ASN A 45 4.99 3.17 10.25
C ASN A 45 4.15 4.15 9.41
N PRO A 46 4.05 3.96 8.09
CA PRO A 46 4.92 3.13 7.24
C PRO A 46 6.36 3.67 7.22
N THR A 47 7.35 2.81 6.96
CA THR A 47 8.78 3.18 7.00
C THR A 47 9.31 3.82 5.71
N ALA A 48 8.51 3.83 4.64
CA ALA A 48 8.87 4.40 3.34
C ALA A 48 7.73 5.29 2.81
N GLU A 49 8.06 6.25 1.94
CA GLU A 49 7.08 7.06 1.21
C GLU A 49 6.28 6.21 0.20
N LEU A 50 5.13 6.73 -0.25
CA LEU A 50 4.47 6.19 -1.43
C LEU A 50 5.29 6.51 -2.69
N PRO A 51 5.48 5.57 -3.63
CA PRO A 51 6.28 5.82 -4.84
C PRO A 51 5.51 6.60 -5.92
N ILE A 52 4.20 6.78 -5.76
CA ILE A 52 3.30 7.52 -6.65
C ILE A 52 2.19 8.21 -5.84
N PRO A 53 1.54 9.25 -6.40
CA PRO A 53 0.42 9.92 -5.75
C PRO A 53 -0.76 8.99 -5.46
N VAL A 54 -1.48 9.24 -4.38
CA VAL A 54 -2.69 8.48 -4.00
C VAL A 54 -3.72 8.45 -5.13
N SER A 55 -3.88 9.54 -5.87
CA SER A 55 -4.81 9.62 -7.02
C SER A 55 -4.52 8.59 -8.11
N GLU A 56 -3.24 8.23 -8.32
CA GLU A 56 -2.87 7.16 -9.27
C GLU A 56 -3.07 5.77 -8.64
N ILE A 57 -2.85 5.63 -7.33
CA ILE A 57 -3.04 4.35 -6.62
C ILE A 57 -4.52 3.93 -6.60
N VAL A 58 -5.45 4.87 -6.44
CA VAL A 58 -6.88 4.57 -6.35
C VAL A 58 -7.60 4.51 -7.71
N ASP A 59 -6.90 4.75 -8.82
CA ASP A 59 -7.43 4.59 -10.19
C ASP A 59 -7.54 3.11 -10.60
N VAL A 60 -8.50 2.40 -9.99
CA VAL A 60 -8.75 0.97 -10.17
C VAL A 60 -10.23 0.67 -10.29
N ASP A 61 -10.58 -0.52 -10.82
CA ASP A 61 -11.97 -0.95 -10.93
C ASP A 61 -12.54 -1.43 -9.58
N ALA A 62 -11.71 -2.03 -8.73
CA ALA A 62 -12.11 -2.55 -7.41
C ALA A 62 -10.93 -2.65 -6.43
N VAL A 63 -11.28 -2.69 -5.14
CA VAL A 63 -10.35 -2.93 -4.03
C VAL A 63 -10.59 -4.34 -3.45
N ILE A 64 -9.52 -5.03 -3.10
CA ILE A 64 -9.54 -6.31 -2.37
C ILE A 64 -8.81 -6.09 -1.03
N LEU A 65 -9.41 -6.58 0.06
CA LEU A 65 -8.94 -6.46 1.45
C LEU A 65 -8.72 -7.83 2.09
#